data_AF-A0A7L4JM07-F1
#
_entry.id   AF-A0A7L4JM07-F1
#
_cell.length_a   1.000
_cell.length_b   1.000
_cell.length_c   1.000
_cell.angle_alpha   90.00
_cell.angle_beta   90.00
_cell.angle_gamma   90.00
#
_symmetry.space_group_name_H-M   'P 1'
#
loop_
_entity.id
_entity.type
_entity.pdbx_description
1 polymer ?
#
loop_
_entity_poly.entity_id
_entity_poly.type
_entity_poly.pdbx_seq_one_letter_code
_entity_poly.pdbx_strand_id
1 'polypeptide(L)'
;FSSSQSAPVVVAVATVAASAVLLLLLRRAGRRTGGGPVTLQDPLAKYALRLVEKEEISHDTKKFRFELPSPDHILGLPVGQHVYLSAKIDGNLVIRAYTPVSSDEIKGYVD
;
A
#
# COMPACT_ATOMS: atom_id res chain seq x y z
N PHE A 1 53.41 9.56 -29.79
CA PHE A 1 52.30 10.48 -29.48
C PHE A 1 50.99 9.71 -29.18
N SER A 2 50.93 8.82 -28.17
CA SER A 2 49.70 8.03 -27.91
C SER A 2 49.42 7.73 -26.42
N SER A 3 49.98 8.52 -25.50
CA SER A 3 49.85 8.27 -24.06
C SER A 3 49.17 9.40 -23.27
N SER A 4 48.92 10.57 -23.88
CA SER A 4 48.29 11.72 -23.20
C SER A 4 46.77 11.80 -23.39
N GLN A 5 46.20 11.16 -24.41
CA GLN A 5 44.76 11.19 -24.67
C GLN A 5 43.96 10.15 -23.87
N SER A 6 44.61 9.10 -23.34
CA SER A 6 43.95 8.03 -22.58
C SER A 6 43.57 8.45 -21.16
N ALA A 7 44.39 9.27 -20.50
CA ALA A 7 44.15 9.72 -19.13
C ALA A 7 42.82 10.49 -18.95
N PRO A 8 42.48 11.52 -19.75
CA PRO A 8 41.23 12.25 -19.56
C PRO A 8 39.99 11.38 -19.84
N VAL A 9 40.07 10.45 -20.80
CA VAL A 9 38.96 9.54 -21.13
C VAL A 9 38.71 8.55 -20.00
N VAL A 10 39.77 7.98 -19.41
CA VAL A 10 39.65 7.05 -18.28
C VAL A 10 39.05 7.74 -17.05
N VAL A 11 39.46 8.98 -16.76
CA VAL A 11 38.90 9.77 -15.65
C VAL A 11 37.42 10.07 -15.89
N ALA A 12 37.04 10.45 -17.12
CA ALA A 12 35.64 10.73 -17.46
C ALA A 12 34.75 9.48 -17.35
N VAL A 13 35.24 8.32 -17.80
CA VAL A 13 34.48 7.06 -17.69
C VAL A 13 34.35 6.63 -16.22
N ALA A 14 35.42 6.77 -15.42
CA ALA A 14 35.39 6.43 -14.01
C ALA A 14 34.42 7.31 -13.21
N THR A 15 34.35 8.61 -13.48
CA THR A 15 33.42 9.53 -12.79
C THR A 15 31.96 9.25 -13.17
N VAL A 16 31.67 8.96 -14.44
CA VAL A 16 30.33 8.58 -14.89
C VAL A 16 29.90 7.24 -14.27
N ALA A 17 30.79 6.24 -14.24
CA ALA A 17 30.49 4.95 -13.61
C ALA A 17 30.26 5.10 -12.10
N ALA A 18 31.14 5.82 -11.40
CA ALA A 18 31.02 6.04 -9.96
C ALA A 18 29.75 6.83 -9.61
N SER A 19 29.41 7.86 -10.39
CA SER A 19 28.18 8.63 -10.19
C SER A 19 26.92 7.82 -10.49
N ALA A 20 26.92 6.98 -11.53
CA ALA A 20 25.81 6.08 -11.83
C ALA A 20 25.61 5.04 -10.71
N VAL A 21 26.70 4.44 -10.22
CA VAL A 21 26.65 3.50 -9.08
C VAL A 21 26.16 4.20 -7.82
N LEU A 22 26.69 5.38 -7.50
CA LEU A 22 26.23 6.16 -6.35
C LEU A 22 24.75 6.53 -6.47
N LEU A 23 24.28 6.97 -7.64
CA LEU A 23 22.87 7.26 -7.88
C LEU A 23 21.99 6.01 -7.75
N LEU A 24 22.44 4.85 -8.22
CA LEU A 24 21.72 3.58 -8.03
C LEU A 24 21.67 3.15 -6.56
N LEU A 25 22.76 3.34 -5.81
CA LEU A 25 22.80 3.08 -4.36
C LEU A 25 21.90 4.05 -3.60
N LEU A 26 21.90 5.34 -3.94
CA LEU A 26 21.02 6.35 -3.35
C LEU A 26 19.55 6.10 -3.71
N ARG A 27 19.25 5.65 -4.93
CA ARG A 27 17.88 5.22 -5.32
C ARG A 27 17.44 3.97 -4.57
N ARG A 28 18.36 3.03 -4.28
CA ARG A 28 18.06 1.83 -3.48
C ARG A 28 17.85 2.17 -2.00
N ALA A 29 18.62 3.12 -1.46
CA ALA A 29 18.46 3.62 -0.10
C ALA A 29 17.20 4.49 0.08
N GLY A 30 16.84 5.27 -0.95
CA GLY A 30 15.65 6.14 -0.97
C GLY A 30 14.33 5.41 -1.25
N ARG A 31 14.36 4.13 -1.63
CA ARG A 31 13.15 3.32 -1.87
C ARG A 31 12.66 2.67 -0.57
N ARG A 32 12.37 3.49 0.44
CA ARG A 32 11.59 3.12 1.62
C ARG A 32 10.49 4.14 1.85
N THR A 33 9.52 4.17 0.93
CA THR A 33 8.17 4.65 1.24
C THR A 33 7.43 3.47 1.87
N GLY A 34 7.67 3.25 3.16
CA GLY A 34 7.24 2.06 3.90
C GLY A 34 5.75 2.05 4.22
N GLY A 35 4.90 1.95 3.20
CA GLY A 35 3.54 1.42 3.36
C GLY A 35 3.59 -0.11 3.25
N GLY A 36 2.76 -0.80 4.03
CA GLY A 36 2.54 -2.24 3.84
C GLY A 36 2.00 -2.55 2.44
N PRO A 37 1.94 -3.82 2.02
CA PRO A 37 1.20 -4.18 0.81
C PRO A 37 -0.26 -3.69 0.89
N VAL A 38 -0.78 -3.18 -0.22
CA VAL A 38 -2.11 -2.55 -0.29
C VAL A 38 -3.17 -3.58 -0.66
N THR A 39 -4.26 -3.59 0.09
CA THR A 39 -5.39 -4.51 -0.13
C THR A 39 -6.25 -4.08 -1.33
N LEU A 40 -6.66 -2.81 -1.39
CA LEU A 40 -7.51 -2.28 -2.46
C LEU A 40 -6.67 -1.85 -3.68
N GLN A 41 -6.40 -2.79 -4.60
CA GLN A 41 -5.56 -2.53 -5.78
C GLN A 41 -6.37 -2.05 -7.00
N ASP A 42 -7.55 -2.63 -7.18
CA ASP A 42 -8.51 -2.33 -8.23
C ASP A 42 -9.85 -1.88 -7.59
N PRO A 43 -10.34 -0.65 -7.88
CA PRO A 43 -11.61 -0.13 -7.38
C PRO A 43 -12.86 -0.93 -7.81
N LEU A 44 -12.79 -1.70 -8.89
CA LEU A 44 -13.93 -2.49 -9.41
C LEU A 44 -13.91 -3.94 -8.89
N ALA A 45 -12.80 -4.38 -8.33
CA ALA A 45 -12.66 -5.72 -7.77
C ALA A 45 -13.32 -5.84 -6.39
N LYS A 46 -13.84 -7.03 -6.10
CA LYS A 46 -14.41 -7.36 -4.78
C LYS A 46 -13.40 -8.14 -3.96
N TYR A 47 -13.12 -7.66 -2.76
CA TYR A 47 -12.22 -8.30 -1.81
C TYR A 47 -13.04 -8.92 -0.69
N ALA A 48 -12.98 -10.24 -0.54
CA ALA A 48 -13.62 -10.93 0.56
C ALA A 48 -12.70 -10.90 1.78
N LEU A 49 -13.03 -10.08 2.77
CA LEU A 49 -12.30 -9.99 4.04
C LEU A 49 -13.07 -10.73 5.13
N ARG A 50 -12.35 -11.49 5.97
CA ARG A 50 -12.97 -12.26 7.06
C ARG A 50 -13.24 -11.33 8.23
N LEU A 51 -14.46 -11.39 8.76
CA LEU A 51 -14.81 -10.76 10.03
C LEU A 51 -14.11 -11.51 11.17
N VAL A 52 -13.28 -10.82 11.94
CA VAL A 52 -12.54 -11.40 13.08
C VAL A 52 -13.04 -10.93 14.43
N GLU A 53 -13.65 -9.76 14.50
CA GLU A 53 -14.17 -9.21 15.76
C GLU A 53 -15.44 -8.39 15.51
N LYS A 54 -16.36 -8.44 16.47
CA LYS A 54 -17.58 -7.63 16.51
C LYS A 54 -17.73 -7.08 17.92
N GLU A 55 -17.58 -5.78 18.07
CA GLU A 55 -17.72 -5.06 19.33
C GLU A 55 -19.06 -4.34 19.38
N GLU A 56 -19.77 -4.45 20.49
CA GLU A 56 -21.00 -3.70 20.75
C GLU A 56 -20.66 -2.38 21.45
N ILE A 57 -20.92 -1.26 20.77
CA ILE A 57 -20.64 0.08 21.31
C ILE A 57 -21.87 0.63 22.04
N SER A 58 -23.07 0.36 21.51
CA SER A 58 -24.35 0.71 22.09
C SER A 58 -25.42 -0.28 21.64
N HIS A 59 -26.66 -0.08 22.09
CA HIS A 59 -27.83 -0.87 21.71
C HIS A 59 -28.02 -1.02 20.18
N ASP A 60 -27.63 -0.01 19.40
CA ASP A 60 -27.78 0.03 17.95
C ASP A 60 -26.44 0.16 17.17
N THR A 61 -25.33 0.44 17.85
CA THR A 61 -24.03 0.68 17.22
C THR A 61 -23.07 -0.46 17.48
N LYS A 62 -22.46 -0.96 16.40
CA LYS A 62 -21.50 -2.08 16.44
C LYS A 62 -20.29 -1.71 15.59
N LYS A 63 -19.09 -2.05 16.07
CA LYS A 63 -17.84 -1.94 15.32
C LYS A 63 -17.44 -3.33 14.85
N PHE A 64 -17.07 -3.45 13.58
CA PHE A 64 -16.71 -4.72 12.96
C PHE A 64 -15.27 -4.65 12.47
N ARG A 65 -14.46 -5.63 12.86
CA ARG A 65 -13.07 -5.73 12.42
C ARG A 65 -12.94 -6.81 11.38
N PHE A 66 -12.43 -6.44 10.20
CA PHE A 66 -12.13 -7.39 9.14
C PHE A 66 -10.61 -7.54 9.00
N GLU A 67 -10.12 -8.77 8.90
CA GLU A 67 -8.70 -9.00 8.65
C GLU A 67 -8.35 -8.68 7.20
N LEU A 68 -7.17 -8.08 7.02
CA LEU A 68 -6.55 -7.91 5.71
C LEU A 68 -5.77 -9.16 5.32
N PRO A 69 -5.34 -9.32 4.05
CA PRO A 69 -4.70 -10.54 3.57
C PRO A 69 -3.43 -10.96 4.33
N SER A 70 -2.74 -10.02 4.99
CA SER A 70 -1.67 -10.33 5.94
C SER A 70 -1.58 -9.26 7.04
N PRO A 71 -0.93 -9.55 8.18
CA PRO A 71 -0.72 -8.60 9.27
C PRO A 71 0.03 -7.32 8.86
N ASP A 72 0.78 -7.36 7.76
CA ASP A 72 1.53 -6.22 7.24
C ASP A 72 0.72 -5.37 6.24
N HIS A 73 -0.43 -5.87 5.75
CA HIS A 73 -1.23 -5.14 4.77
C HIS A 73 -1.84 -3.88 5.37
N ILE A 74 -2.03 -2.87 4.52
CA ILE A 74 -2.91 -1.72 4.77
C ILE A 74 -4.13 -1.80 3.85
N LEU A 75 -5.18 -1.05 4.16
CA LEU A 75 -6.36 -1.01 3.31
C LEU A 75 -6.04 -0.32 1.97
N GLY A 76 -5.37 0.82 2.01
CA GLY A 76 -4.99 1.64 0.85
C GLY A 76 -6.13 2.53 0.36
N LEU A 77 -6.92 3.10 1.27
CA LEU A 77 -8.05 3.96 0.93
C LEU A 77 -7.63 5.45 1.01
N PRO A 78 -7.60 6.19 -0.11
CA PRO A 78 -7.24 7.60 -0.07
C PRO A 78 -8.20 8.42 0.80
N VAL A 79 -7.67 9.45 1.48
CA VAL A 79 -8.47 10.32 2.35
C VAL A 79 -9.65 10.93 1.57
N GLY A 80 -10.84 10.87 2.18
CA GLY A 80 -12.09 11.35 1.58
C GLY A 80 -12.82 10.30 0.74
N GLN A 81 -12.29 9.09 0.59
CA GLN A 81 -12.95 7.97 -0.09
C GLN A 81 -13.66 7.04 0.90
N HIS A 82 -14.46 6.11 0.36
CA HIS A 82 -15.22 5.10 1.10
C HIS A 82 -15.15 3.74 0.39
N VAL A 83 -15.56 2.67 1.07
CA VAL A 83 -15.67 1.32 0.49
C VAL A 83 -17.13 0.91 0.34
N TYR A 84 -17.38 -0.05 -0.55
CA TYR A 84 -18.69 -0.70 -0.67
C TYR A 84 -18.67 -2.08 -0.03
N LEU A 85 -19.57 -2.30 0.93
CA LEU A 85 -19.91 -3.65 1.39
C LEU A 85 -21.08 -4.18 0.57
N SER A 86 -20.89 -5.37 0.02
CA SER A 86 -21.94 -6.06 -0.76
C SER A 86 -22.25 -7.41 -0.16
N ALA A 87 -23.53 -7.69 0.07
CA ALA A 87 -24.01 -8.96 0.61
C ALA A 87 -25.31 -9.38 -0.07
N LYS A 88 -25.58 -10.68 -0.13
CA LYS A 88 -26.90 -11.19 -0.50
C LYS A 88 -27.76 -11.31 0.76
N ILE A 89 -28.83 -10.54 0.84
CA ILE A 89 -29.78 -10.53 1.94
C ILE A 89 -31.14 -10.87 1.35
N ASP A 90 -31.75 -11.96 1.83
CA ASP A 90 -33.05 -12.45 1.34
C ASP A 90 -33.11 -12.62 -0.19
N GLY A 91 -32.01 -13.12 -0.78
CA GLY A 91 -31.85 -13.33 -2.22
C GLY A 91 -31.50 -12.07 -3.03
N ASN A 92 -31.57 -10.88 -2.43
CA ASN A 92 -31.26 -9.62 -3.09
C ASN A 92 -29.82 -9.18 -2.83
N LEU A 93 -29.14 -8.67 -3.86
CA LEU A 93 -27.84 -8.05 -3.71
C LEU A 93 -27.99 -6.65 -3.10
N VAL A 94 -27.55 -6.49 -1.87
CA VAL A 94 -27.53 -5.20 -1.15
C VAL A 94 -26.11 -4.67 -1.15
N ILE A 95 -25.93 -3.41 -1.54
CA ILE A 95 -24.64 -2.71 -1.56
C ILE A 95 -24.77 -1.41 -0.77
N ARG A 96 -23.84 -1.17 0.16
CA ARG A 96 -23.83 0.03 1.02
C ARG A 96 -22.42 0.60 1.12
N ALA A 97 -22.33 1.92 1.07
CA ALA A 97 -21.08 2.65 1.27
C ALA A 97 -20.79 2.80 2.77
N TYR A 98 -19.54 2.57 3.17
CA TYR A 98 -19.03 2.81 4.51
C TYR A 98 -17.67 3.46 4.44
N THR A 99 -17.41 4.42 5.33
CA THR A 99 -16.09 5.01 5.51
C THR A 99 -15.47 4.35 6.75
N PRO A 100 -14.37 3.59 6.59
CA PRO A 100 -13.67 2.99 7.72
C PRO A 100 -13.27 4.04 8.75
N VAL A 101 -13.29 3.65 10.03
CA VAL A 101 -12.77 4.48 11.12
C VAL A 101 -11.27 4.29 11.32
N SER A 102 -10.72 3.20 10.76
CA SER A 102 -9.29 2.93 10.67
C SER A 102 -8.62 3.64 9.48
N SER A 103 -7.33 3.93 9.61
CA SER A 103 -6.50 4.55 8.56
C SER A 103 -5.37 3.60 8.11
N ASP A 104 -4.66 3.96 7.05
CA ASP A 104 -3.51 3.20 6.54
C ASP A 104 -2.28 3.19 7.49
N GLU A 105 -2.36 3.87 8.64
CA GLU A 105 -1.38 3.72 9.73
C GLU A 105 -1.56 2.39 10.47
N ILE A 106 -2.77 1.84 10.44
CA ILE A 106 -3.12 0.54 11.03
C ILE A 106 -2.89 -0.55 9.99
N LYS A 107 -2.22 -1.63 10.40
CA LYS A 107 -1.93 -2.78 9.56
C LYS A 107 -2.71 -4.01 10.00
N GLY A 108 -3.00 -4.89 9.04
CA GLY A 108 -3.55 -6.22 9.28
C GLY A 108 -5.06 -6.29 9.45
N TYR A 109 -5.74 -5.16 9.70
CA TYR A 109 -7.19 -5.12 9.79
C TYR A 109 -7.77 -3.77 9.34
N VAL A 110 -9.07 -3.77 9.11
CA VAL A 110 -9.89 -2.57 8.90
C VAL A 110 -11.09 -2.62 9.85
N ASP A 111 -11.30 -1.52 10.56
CA ASP A 111 -12.49 -1.17 11.33
C ASP A 111 -13.27 -0.06 10.63
#